data_AF-A0A845Z0E1-F1
#
_entry.id   AF-A0A845Z0E1-F1
#
_cell.length_a   1.000
_cell.length_b   1.000
_cell.length_c   1.000
_cell.angle_alpha   90.00
_cell.angle_beta   90.00
_cell.angle_gamma   90.00
#
_symmetry.space_group_name_H-M   'P 1'
#
loop_
_entity.id
_entity.type
_entity.pdbx_description
1 polymer ?
#
loop_
_entity_poly.entity_id
_entity_poly.type
_entity_poly.pdbx_seq_one_letter_code
_entity_poly.pdbx_strand_id
1 'polypeptide(L)'
;MITCPSDAAFEHLDSIDIVIPWMANIDASIIASGNFGLVQEFGVGIETIDIEAATHAGVWVAHIPGSISSNADSVAEHAIMLMLMLSRHMASTQQSSKAEDWRALLHECCDRNFSPEEKLISEERILLCSFLADNSVSYD
;
A
#
# COMPACT_ATOMS: atom_id res chain seq x y z
N MET A 1 10.07 16.00 -17.15
CA MET A 1 9.85 14.90 -16.21
C MET A 1 11.12 14.09 -16.17
N ILE A 2 11.82 14.10 -15.04
CA ILE A 2 13.02 13.31 -14.80
C ILE A 2 12.60 12.14 -13.92
N THR A 3 13.02 10.93 -14.25
CA THR A 3 12.80 9.74 -13.40
C THR A 3 14.15 9.18 -13.02
N CYS A 4 14.33 8.86 -11.74
CA CYS A 4 15.57 8.31 -11.23
C CYS A 4 15.28 7.20 -10.21
N PRO A 5 16.24 6.29 -9.97
CA PRO A 5 16.23 5.44 -8.80
C PRO A 5 16.14 6.25 -7.50
N SER A 6 15.58 5.65 -6.45
CA SER A 6 15.34 6.34 -5.17
C SER A 6 16.61 6.83 -4.47
N ASP A 7 17.74 6.16 -4.69
CA ASP A 7 19.07 6.52 -4.15
C ASP A 7 19.80 7.60 -4.94
N ALA A 8 19.32 7.92 -6.15
CA ALA A 8 19.94 8.91 -7.04
C ALA A 8 19.20 10.25 -7.08
N ALA A 9 18.21 10.46 -6.21
CA ALA A 9 17.38 11.67 -6.21
C ALA A 9 18.21 12.95 -6.13
N PHE A 10 19.24 12.97 -5.27
CA PHE A 10 20.17 14.09 -5.08
C PHE A 10 20.85 14.58 -6.36
N GLU A 11 21.09 13.70 -7.33
CA GLU A 11 21.80 14.04 -8.57
C GLU A 11 20.95 14.89 -9.53
N HIS A 12 19.65 15.00 -9.26
CA HIS A 12 18.68 15.57 -10.17
C HIS A 12 17.82 16.68 -9.57
N LEU A 13 18.09 17.12 -8.34
CA LEU A 13 17.27 18.15 -7.67
C LEU A 13 17.46 19.57 -8.22
N ASP A 14 18.45 19.77 -9.09
CA ASP A 14 18.68 21.03 -9.77
C ASP A 14 17.56 21.33 -10.77
N SER A 15 16.97 22.53 -10.68
CA SER A 15 15.93 23.02 -11.60
C SER A 15 14.62 22.22 -11.59
N ILE A 16 14.23 21.65 -10.44
CA ILE A 16 12.95 20.97 -10.23
C ILE A 16 12.06 21.78 -9.29
N ASP A 17 10.79 21.97 -9.65
CA ASP A 17 9.82 22.64 -8.78
C ASP A 17 9.07 21.67 -7.85
N ILE A 18 8.88 20.42 -8.29
CA ILE A 18 8.04 19.41 -7.64
C ILE A 18 8.74 18.05 -7.61
N VAL A 19 8.82 17.45 -6.43
CA VAL A 19 9.34 16.09 -6.20
C VAL A 19 8.17 15.13 -5.97
N ILE A 20 8.16 13.99 -6.66
CA ILE A 20 7.17 12.92 -6.47
C ILE A 20 7.93 11.66 -6.07
N PRO A 21 8.10 11.39 -4.76
CA PRO A 21 8.85 10.25 -4.27
C PRO A 21 8.06 8.96 -4.47
N TRP A 22 8.56 8.05 -5.31
CA TRP A 22 8.00 6.70 -5.41
C TRP A 22 8.62 5.82 -4.32
N MET A 23 8.05 5.87 -3.11
CA MET A 23 8.56 5.18 -1.90
C MET A 23 9.97 5.61 -1.46
N ALA A 24 10.53 6.68 -2.04
CA ALA A 24 11.81 7.22 -1.64
C ALA A 24 11.65 7.99 -0.32
N ASN A 25 12.65 7.88 0.56
CA ASN A 25 12.69 8.73 1.75
C ASN A 25 13.10 10.14 1.35
N ILE A 26 12.35 11.15 1.78
CA ILE A 26 12.64 12.56 1.61
C ILE A 26 13.02 13.11 2.98
N ASP A 27 14.28 12.90 3.35
CA ASP A 27 14.81 13.36 4.62
C ASP A 27 15.32 14.81 4.55
N ALA A 28 15.72 15.35 5.70
CA ALA A 28 16.27 16.70 5.81
C ALA A 28 17.47 16.95 4.87
N SER A 29 18.26 15.93 4.55
CA SER A 29 19.44 16.09 3.69
C SER A 29 19.05 16.30 2.23
N ILE A 30 18.06 15.54 1.73
CA ILE A 30 17.47 15.76 0.40
C ILE A 30 16.88 17.16 0.30
N ILE A 31 16.06 17.53 1.29
CA ILE A 31 15.39 18.83 1.32
C ILE A 31 16.42 19.97 1.32
N ALA A 32 17.49 19.86 2.11
CA ALA A 32 18.53 20.88 2.17
C ALA A 32 19.40 20.97 0.91
N SER A 33 19.52 19.87 0.15
CA SER A 33 20.34 19.80 -1.05
C SER A 33 19.65 20.31 -2.32
N GLY A 34 18.31 20.30 -2.34
CA GLY A 34 17.51 20.70 -3.49
C GLY A 34 16.95 22.12 -3.40
N ASN A 35 16.36 22.57 -4.50
CA ASN A 35 15.61 23.83 -4.55
C ASN A 35 14.27 23.57 -5.24
N PHE A 36 13.28 23.11 -4.48
CA PHE A 36 11.92 22.77 -4.95
C PHE A 36 10.87 23.28 -3.95
N GLY A 37 9.64 23.48 -4.42
CA GLY A 37 8.57 24.07 -3.61
C GLY A 37 7.55 23.07 -3.06
N LEU A 38 7.50 21.85 -3.62
CA LEU A 38 6.49 20.85 -3.27
C LEU A 38 7.03 19.42 -3.32
N VAL A 39 6.71 18.64 -2.30
CA VAL A 39 6.75 17.18 -2.32
C VAL A 39 5.31 16.67 -2.44
N GLN A 40 5.01 15.98 -3.52
CA GLN A 40 3.70 15.35 -3.75
C GLN A 40 3.81 13.85 -3.53
N GLU A 41 3.31 13.39 -2.39
CA GLU A 41 3.18 11.98 -2.06
C GLU A 41 2.00 11.36 -2.81
N PHE A 42 2.21 10.18 -3.39
CA PHE A 42 1.20 9.46 -4.16
C PHE A 42 0.31 8.58 -3.25
N GLY A 43 0.73 8.35 -2.01
CA GLY A 43 0.01 7.56 -1.02
C GLY A 43 -0.73 8.37 0.04
N VAL A 44 -1.29 7.60 1.00
CA VAL A 44 -1.86 8.14 2.26
C VAL A 44 -0.76 8.36 3.29
N GLY A 45 0.21 7.44 3.36
CA GLY A 45 1.33 7.51 4.30
C GLY A 45 2.30 8.62 3.93
N ILE A 46 2.86 9.27 4.95
CA ILE A 46 3.82 10.38 4.84
C ILE A 46 5.04 10.18 5.74
N GLU A 47 5.18 8.99 6.32
CA GLU A 47 6.25 8.60 7.25
C GLU A 47 7.65 8.61 6.62
N THR A 48 7.73 8.57 5.29
CA THR A 48 8.98 8.64 4.53
C THR A 48 9.47 10.07 4.31
N ILE A 49 8.67 11.09 4.68
CA ILE A 49 8.96 12.50 4.45
C ILE A 49 9.21 13.18 5.80
N ASP A 50 10.34 13.89 5.91
CA ASP A 50 10.63 14.73 7.07
C ASP A 50 9.82 16.04 6.99
N ILE A 51 8.61 16.00 7.57
CA ILE A 51 7.67 17.12 7.56
C ILE A 51 8.23 18.35 8.28
N GLU A 52 8.99 18.16 9.37
CA GLU A 52 9.59 19.27 10.10
C GLU A 52 10.66 19.97 9.26
N ALA A 53 11.55 19.21 8.63
CA ALA A 53 12.56 19.77 7.73
C ALA A 53 11.93 20.49 6.53
N ALA A 54 10.89 19.90 5.93
CA ALA A 54 10.17 20.50 4.80
C ALA A 54 9.53 21.84 5.22
N THR A 55 8.87 21.87 6.38
CA THR A 55 8.24 23.08 6.93
C THR A 55 9.27 24.19 7.17
N HIS A 56 10.41 23.87 7.77
CA HIS A 56 11.48 24.85 8.01
C HIS A 56 12.11 25.38 6.72
N ALA A 57 12.19 24.55 5.68
CA ALA A 57 12.70 24.93 4.38
C ALA A 57 11.69 25.68 3.50
N GLY A 58 10.43 25.83 3.95
CA GLY A 58 9.36 26.45 3.17
C GLY A 58 8.86 25.57 2.01
N VAL A 59 9.09 24.26 2.10
CA VAL A 59 8.66 23.25 1.12
C VAL A 59 7.32 22.68 1.55
N TRP A 60 6.34 22.71 0.66
CA TRP A 60 5.02 22.15 0.91
C TRP A 60 5.05 20.62 0.79
N VAL A 61 4.24 19.93 1.59
CA VAL A 61 4.02 18.49 1.47
C VAL A 61 2.53 18.26 1.23
N ALA A 62 2.21 17.56 0.15
CA ALA A 62 0.85 17.15 -0.18
C ALA A 62 0.79 15.63 -0.27
N HIS A 63 -0.31 15.06 0.22
CA HIS A 63 -0.57 13.61 0.18
C HIS A 63 -2.04 13.36 -0.16
N ILE A 64 -2.43 12.10 -0.31
CA ILE A 64 -3.82 11.72 -0.60
C ILE A 64 -4.51 11.27 0.70
N PRO A 65 -5.45 12.04 1.28
CA PRO A 65 -6.09 11.64 2.52
C PRO A 65 -6.87 10.33 2.38
N GLY A 66 -6.67 9.40 3.31
CA GLY A 66 -7.38 8.12 3.33
C GLY A 66 -8.89 8.24 3.56
N SER A 67 -9.35 9.33 4.18
CA SER A 67 -10.78 9.58 4.47
C SER A 67 -11.58 10.08 3.27
N ILE A 68 -10.91 10.61 2.24
CA ILE A 68 -11.55 11.24 1.07
C ILE A 68 -11.24 10.42 -0.21
N SER A 69 -10.19 9.61 -0.21
CA SER A 69 -9.84 8.73 -1.32
C SER A 69 -10.48 7.34 -1.21
N SER A 70 -10.74 6.72 -2.35
CA SER A 70 -11.21 5.32 -2.44
C SER A 70 -10.11 4.28 -2.20
N ASN A 71 -8.93 4.70 -1.75
CA ASN A 71 -7.83 3.79 -1.43
C ASN A 71 -8.18 2.90 -0.24
N ALA A 72 -8.86 3.46 0.78
CA ALA A 72 -9.28 2.69 1.95
C ALA A 72 -10.25 1.56 1.57
N ASP A 73 -11.26 1.86 0.74
CA ASP A 73 -12.22 0.87 0.25
C ASP A 73 -11.52 -0.22 -0.58
N SER A 74 -10.66 0.18 -1.52
CA SER A 74 -9.92 -0.76 -2.37
C SER A 74 -9.04 -1.71 -1.56
N VAL A 75 -8.36 -1.21 -0.52
CA VAL A 75 -7.55 -2.03 0.39
C VAL A 75 -8.43 -2.98 1.21
N ALA A 76 -9.58 -2.51 1.71
CA ALA A 76 -10.52 -3.34 2.46
C ALA A 76 -11.09 -4.48 1.60
N GLU A 77 -11.49 -4.19 0.36
CA GLU A 77 -11.94 -5.18 -0.62
C GLU A 77 -10.84 -6.21 -0.90
N HIS A 78 -9.61 -5.75 -1.12
CA HIS A 78 -8.48 -6.64 -1.37
C HIS A 78 -8.16 -7.54 -0.17
N ALA A 79 -8.24 -7.01 1.05
CA ALA A 79 -8.04 -7.80 2.27
C ALA A 79 -9.09 -8.91 2.41
N ILE A 80 -10.37 -8.59 2.16
CA ILE A 80 -11.46 -9.59 2.17
C ILE A 80 -11.23 -10.64 1.06
N MET A 81 -10.84 -10.20 -0.13
CA MET A 81 -10.51 -11.11 -1.23
C MET A 81 -9.35 -12.04 -0.86
N LEU A 82 -8.28 -11.55 -0.25
CA LEU A 82 -7.16 -12.37 0.23
C LEU A 82 -7.62 -13.42 1.26
N MET A 83 -8.46 -13.03 2.23
CA MET A 83 -9.02 -13.98 3.20
C MET A 83 -9.84 -15.07 2.50
N LEU A 84 -10.69 -14.72 1.53
CA LEU A 84 -11.45 -15.67 0.73
C LEU A 84 -10.53 -16.61 -0.09
N MET A 85 -9.53 -16.06 -0.77
CA MET A 85 -8.58 -16.83 -1.56
C MET A 85 -7.81 -17.85 -0.73
N LEU A 86 -7.39 -17.47 0.48
CA LEU A 86 -6.73 -18.38 1.43
C LEU A 86 -7.69 -19.46 1.92
N SER A 87 -8.92 -19.09 2.31
CA SER A 87 -9.94 -20.05 2.75
C SER A 87 -10.38 -21.04 1.67
N ARG A 88 -10.12 -20.74 0.39
CA ARG A 88 -10.46 -21.57 -0.77
C ARG A 88 -9.23 -22.12 -1.47
N HIS A 89 -8.04 -21.95 -0.89
CA HIS A 89 -6.78 -22.43 -1.44
C HIS A 89 -6.58 -22.06 -2.92
N MET A 90 -7.00 -20.86 -3.30
CA MET A 90 -7.14 -20.45 -4.71
C MET A 90 -5.85 -20.60 -5.52
N ALA A 91 -4.67 -20.47 -4.89
CA ALA A 91 -3.38 -20.69 -5.53
C ALA A 91 -3.21 -22.14 -6.05
N SER A 92 -3.57 -23.15 -5.24
CA SER A 92 -3.52 -24.57 -5.64
C SER A 92 -4.48 -24.86 -6.79
N THR A 93 -5.73 -24.42 -6.64
CA THR A 93 -6.77 -24.52 -7.67
C THR A 93 -6.34 -23.84 -8.97
N GLN A 94 -5.70 -22.67 -8.90
CA GLN A 94 -5.20 -21.96 -10.07
C GLN A 94 -4.06 -22.73 -10.75
N GLN A 95 -3.17 -23.36 -9.98
CA GLN A 95 -2.09 -24.17 -10.53
C GLN A 95 -2.63 -25.43 -11.24
N SER A 96 -3.52 -26.17 -10.59
CA SER A 96 -4.19 -27.36 -11.16
C SER A 96 -5.01 -26.99 -12.41
N SER A 97 -5.67 -25.83 -12.42
CA SER A 97 -6.37 -25.29 -13.60
C SER A 97 -5.43 -24.97 -14.76
N LYS A 98 -4.31 -24.29 -14.49
CA LYS A 98 -3.29 -23.97 -15.51
C LYS A 98 -2.61 -25.22 -16.07
N ALA A 99 -2.52 -26.29 -15.28
CA ALA A 99 -1.97 -27.58 -15.69
C ALA A 99 -2.98 -28.46 -16.45
N GLU A 100 -4.24 -28.00 -16.61
CA GLU A 100 -5.35 -28.78 -17.18
C GLU A 100 -5.61 -30.10 -16.44
N ASP A 101 -5.17 -30.22 -15.18
CA ASP A 101 -5.36 -31.42 -14.37
C ASP A 101 -6.75 -31.42 -13.72
N TRP A 102 -7.74 -31.78 -14.52
CA TRP A 102 -9.14 -31.86 -14.09
C TRP A 102 -9.37 -32.88 -12.98
N ARG A 103 -8.52 -33.92 -12.86
CA ARG A 103 -8.63 -34.92 -11.80
C ARG A 103 -8.16 -34.34 -10.47
N ALA A 104 -7.03 -33.63 -10.46
CA ALA A 104 -6.57 -32.91 -9.28
C ALA A 104 -7.60 -31.86 -8.85
N LEU A 105 -8.13 -31.06 -9.78
CA LEU A 105 -9.17 -30.07 -9.48
C LEU A 105 -10.43 -30.70 -8.86
N LEU A 106 -10.90 -31.83 -9.40
CA LEU A 106 -12.06 -32.53 -8.86
C LEU A 106 -11.78 -33.11 -7.47
N HIS A 107 -10.61 -33.72 -7.25
CA HIS A 107 -10.21 -34.22 -5.94
C HIS A 107 -10.16 -33.10 -4.91
N GLU A 108 -9.46 -32.02 -5.23
CA GLU A 108 -9.36 -30.91 -4.30
C GLU A 108 -10.75 -30.28 -4.04
N CYS A 109 -11.65 -30.18 -5.02
CA CYS A 109 -13.00 -29.64 -4.79
C CYS A 109 -13.93 -30.59 -4.00
N CYS A 110 -13.83 -31.91 -4.23
CA CYS A 110 -14.70 -32.91 -3.59
C CYS A 110 -14.26 -33.28 -2.18
N ASP A 111 -12.95 -33.42 -1.94
CA ASP A 111 -12.42 -33.75 -0.62
C ASP A 111 -12.55 -32.56 0.35
N ARG A 112 -12.55 -31.31 -0.17
CA ARG A 112 -12.66 -30.08 0.63
C ARG A 112 -14.10 -29.75 1.05
N ASN A 113 -15.07 -29.80 0.13
CA ASN A 113 -16.49 -29.53 0.42
C ASN A 113 -17.16 -30.48 1.44
N PHE A 114 -16.48 -31.56 1.85
CA PHE A 114 -17.00 -32.57 2.79
C PHE A 114 -16.10 -32.81 4.00
N SER A 115 -15.00 -32.07 4.18
CA SER A 115 -14.20 -32.20 5.40
C SER A 115 -14.86 -31.44 6.56
N PRO A 116 -15.09 -32.05 7.74
CA PRO A 116 -15.71 -31.40 8.89
C PRO A 116 -14.91 -30.22 9.48
N GLU A 117 -13.68 -30.01 9.00
CA GLU A 117 -12.72 -29.02 9.51
C GLU A 117 -12.59 -27.75 8.65
N GLU A 118 -13.27 -27.66 7.50
CA GLU A 118 -13.31 -26.41 6.72
C GLU A 118 -14.11 -25.33 7.44
N LYS A 119 -13.41 -24.37 8.02
CA LYS A 119 -14.04 -23.23 8.68
C LYS A 119 -14.47 -22.19 7.66
N LEU A 120 -15.74 -21.81 7.72
CA LEU A 120 -16.24 -20.68 6.96
C LEU A 120 -15.70 -19.38 7.56
N ILE A 121 -15.33 -18.42 6.71
CA ILE A 121 -14.91 -17.08 7.17
C ILE A 121 -16.02 -16.43 8.03
N SER A 122 -17.28 -16.76 7.77
CA SER A 122 -18.44 -16.31 8.57
C SER A 122 -18.45 -16.83 10.01
N GLU A 123 -17.69 -17.89 10.30
CA GLU A 123 -17.60 -18.53 11.62
C GLU A 123 -16.30 -18.16 12.35
N GLU A 124 -15.39 -17.45 11.67
CA GLU A 124 -14.12 -17.02 12.21
C GLU A 124 -14.21 -15.65 12.89
N ARG A 125 -13.45 -15.49 13.97
CA ARG A 125 -13.33 -14.20 14.66
C ARG A 125 -12.24 -13.36 14.01
N ILE A 126 -12.65 -12.40 13.20
CA ILE A 126 -11.74 -11.46 12.55
C ILE A 126 -11.49 -10.28 13.50
N LEU A 127 -10.23 -10.06 13.86
CA LEU A 127 -9.80 -8.88 14.60
C LEU A 127 -9.38 -7.79 13.61
N LEU A 128 -10.10 -6.67 13.61
CA LEU A 128 -9.64 -5.43 12.97
C LEU A 128 -8.74 -4.69 13.96
N CYS A 129 -7.43 -4.74 13.74
CA CYS A 129 -6.47 -3.97 14.52
C CYS A 129 -6.32 -2.60 13.87
N SER A 130 -7.15 -1.64 14.26
CA SER A 130 -6.93 -0.24 13.89
C SER A 130 -5.88 0.36 14.81
N PHE A 131 -4.79 0.87 14.22
CA PHE A 131 -4.04 1.95 14.86
C PHE A 131 -4.80 3.23 14.55
N LEU A 132 -5.43 3.84 15.56
CA LEU A 132 -5.78 5.25 15.46
C LEU A 132 -4.46 6.01 15.40
N ALA A 133 -4.00 6.33 14.19
CA ALA A 133 -3.11 7.46 14.03
C ALA A 133 -3.87 8.66 14.59
N ASP A 134 -3.28 9.33 15.58
CA ASP A 134 -3.86 10.50 16.21
C ASP A 134 -4.07 11.57 15.12
N ASN A 135 -5.30 11.69 14.61
CA ASN A 135 -5.70 12.69 13.61
C ASN A 135 -5.83 14.09 14.22
N SER A 136 -5.11 14.37 15.32
CA SER A 136 -5.10 15.66 16.01
C SER A 136 -4.26 16.73 15.29
N VAL A 137 -3.58 16.38 14.20
CA VAL A 137 -2.86 17.36 13.37
C VAL A 137 -3.80 17.89 12.29
N SER A 138 -4.45 19.03 12.58
CA SER A 138 -5.04 19.87 11.54
C SER A 138 -3.92 20.56 10.78
N TYR A 139 -3.81 20.30 9.48
CA TYR A 139 -3.05 21.17 8.59
C TYR A 139 -3.99 22.32 8.18
N ASP A 140 -3.76 23.49 8.77
CA ASP A 140 -4.35 24.77 8.33
C ASP A 140 -3.71 25.26 7.02
#